data_AF-A0A5N6H298-F1
#
_entry.id   AF-A0A5N6H298-F1
#
_cell.length_a   1.000
_cell.length_b   1.000
_cell.length_c   1.000
_cell.angle_alpha   90.00
_cell.angle_beta   90.00
_cell.angle_gamma   90.00
#
_symmetry.space_group_name_H-M   'P 1'
#
loop_
_entity.id
_entity.type
_entity.pdbx_description
1 polymer ?
#
loop_
_entity_poly.entity_id
_entity_poly.type
_entity_poly.pdbx_seq_one_letter_code
_entity_poly.pdbx_strand_id
1 'polypeptide(L)'
;MVFSSGAAGHQCATVLKTLPSENPFTIKVVRFVMPLESNLGDTSSHWANFTAVLYPSDLLKAAMAFWRDTGSGLSTRHAEFCLEEFDYLDSDSSTPAYRTPASRKRCRGKTPESLIWMRAAARDSHEVKSFLADLATSEQPGQPTVNPDEVFLYPTGMNAIYTLSQALVSPEYKVAMYGWLYPETVDVVRRDTWAECLSYKYGTEEELDRLEALLQSGQQIRALFCELPSNITLASPNLCRIRALADIYGFVVACDDTVAGYVNIDALPYVDVMMSSLTKTFSGASNVTGGCLVINPNSRHHDQIHTTLSKNQDTYFPLDVNTLRQNSKDIVWRVKQCNPNTLPLIELFQAHPAIAAVNDPSIAPTSALYKSVMRKDGGYGNVLSIVFHDPRTAEHCYNVFNVCKGSSFGANFTLAIPYVRLANYWNQDKVAKHGVPRHIIRISVGLEDTRQIVETAKRALKSVDEFEMKKDLN
;
A
#
# COMPACT_ATOMS: atom_id res chain seq x y z
N MET A 1 2.89 1.28 22.15
CA MET A 1 2.31 1.05 20.80
C MET A 1 1.24 -0.02 20.86
N VAL A 2 0.19 0.07 20.05
CA VAL A 2 -0.99 -0.80 20.16
C VAL A 2 -1.26 -1.56 18.85
N PHE A 3 -1.67 -2.82 18.97
CA PHE A 3 -1.89 -3.76 17.88
C PHE A 3 -3.24 -4.47 18.04
N SER A 4 -3.89 -4.80 16.92
CA SER A 4 -5.15 -5.57 16.91
C SER A 4 -4.96 -7.03 17.34
N SER A 5 -3.78 -7.61 17.09
CA SER A 5 -3.50 -9.01 17.41
C SER A 5 -2.40 -9.19 18.45
N GLY A 6 -2.55 -10.24 19.27
CA GLY A 6 -1.52 -10.67 20.20
C GLY A 6 -0.23 -11.06 19.48
N ALA A 7 -0.34 -11.75 18.35
CA ALA A 7 0.82 -12.17 17.55
C ALA A 7 1.66 -10.98 17.08
N ALA A 8 1.02 -9.93 16.52
CA ALA A 8 1.71 -8.73 16.06
C ALA A 8 2.41 -7.98 17.22
N GLY A 9 1.74 -7.86 18.37
CA GLY A 9 2.34 -7.26 19.57
C GLY A 9 3.57 -8.02 20.06
N HIS A 10 3.52 -9.36 20.07
CA HIS A 10 4.68 -10.19 20.45
C HIS A 10 5.82 -10.10 19.44
N GLN A 11 5.53 -10.09 18.14
CA GLN A 11 6.54 -9.89 17.10
C GLN A 11 7.24 -8.54 17.24
N CYS A 12 6.49 -7.46 17.44
CA CYS A 12 7.06 -6.14 17.72
C CYS A 12 7.99 -6.19 18.94
N ALA A 13 7.53 -6.77 20.05
CA ALA A 13 8.34 -6.90 21.26
C ALA A 13 9.61 -7.73 21.04
N THR A 14 9.54 -8.82 20.27
CA THR A 14 10.71 -9.64 19.92
C THR A 14 11.72 -8.83 19.11
N VAL A 15 11.28 -8.10 18.08
CA VAL A 15 12.15 -7.23 17.29
C VAL A 15 12.82 -6.19 18.19
N LEU A 16 12.05 -5.49 19.01
CA LEU A 16 12.59 -4.44 19.89
C LEU A 16 13.60 -4.99 20.91
N LYS A 17 13.44 -6.22 21.41
CA LYS A 17 14.37 -6.85 22.35
C LYS A 17 15.73 -7.18 21.75
N THR A 18 15.86 -7.23 20.43
CA THR A 18 17.15 -7.46 19.77
C THR A 18 17.99 -6.19 19.65
N LEU A 19 17.40 -5.02 19.93
CA LEU A 19 18.06 -3.72 19.78
C LEU A 19 18.67 -3.26 21.10
N PRO A 20 19.81 -2.54 21.04
CA PRO A 20 20.38 -1.91 22.23
C PRO A 20 19.41 -0.84 22.76
N SER A 21 19.29 -0.78 24.09
CA SER A 21 18.45 0.20 24.80
C SER A 21 19.28 0.88 25.89
N GLU A 22 19.17 2.19 25.99
CA GLU A 22 19.86 2.99 27.01
C GLU A 22 19.16 2.90 28.38
N ASN A 23 17.90 2.45 28.39
CA ASN A 23 17.07 2.38 29.57
C ASN A 23 16.96 0.94 30.12
N PRO A 24 17.07 0.71 31.44
CA PRO A 24 16.84 -0.60 32.06
C PRO A 24 15.37 -1.05 32.02
N PHE A 25 14.44 -0.21 31.55
CA PHE A 25 13.04 -0.57 31.40
C PHE A 25 12.88 -1.72 30.40
N THR A 26 12.38 -2.84 30.91
CA THR A 26 12.18 -4.03 30.08
C THR A 26 10.95 -3.89 29.21
N ILE A 27 11.05 -4.27 27.95
CA ILE A 27 9.91 -4.29 27.02
C ILE A 27 8.83 -5.21 27.57
N LYS A 28 7.61 -4.67 27.72
CA LYS A 28 6.44 -5.40 28.22
C LYS A 28 5.37 -5.53 27.15
N VAL A 29 4.71 -6.68 27.16
CA VAL A 29 3.51 -6.93 26.35
C VAL A 29 2.34 -7.06 27.32
N VAL A 30 1.31 -6.26 27.10
CA VAL A 30 0.08 -6.25 27.89
C VAL A 30 -1.07 -6.51 26.92
N ARG A 31 -1.82 -7.59 27.13
CA ARG A 31 -3.00 -7.93 26.36
C ARG A 31 -4.22 -7.40 27.10
N PHE A 32 -5.10 -6.74 26.38
CA PHE A 32 -6.41 -6.33 26.88
C PHE A 32 -7.44 -7.27 26.26
N VAL A 33 -8.19 -7.97 27.11
CA VAL A 33 -9.06 -9.07 26.69
C VAL A 33 -10.42 -8.92 27.35
N MET A 34 -11.47 -9.03 26.55
CA MET A 34 -12.84 -9.04 27.04
C MET A 34 -13.07 -10.32 27.86
N PRO A 35 -13.53 -10.23 29.12
CA PRO A 35 -13.74 -11.40 29.96
C PRO A 35 -14.74 -12.39 29.35
N LEU A 36 -14.54 -13.69 29.55
CA LEU A 36 -15.43 -14.75 29.05
C LEU A 36 -16.87 -14.62 29.57
N GLU A 37 -17.07 -14.00 30.74
CA GLU A 37 -18.38 -13.70 31.31
C GLU A 37 -19.10 -12.52 30.62
N SER A 38 -18.46 -11.86 29.66
CA SER A 38 -19.07 -10.82 28.86
C SER A 38 -20.18 -11.43 27.99
N ASN A 39 -21.37 -10.82 27.99
CA ASN A 39 -22.49 -11.28 27.13
C ASN A 39 -22.30 -10.87 25.65
N LEU A 40 -21.05 -10.73 25.20
CA LEU A 40 -20.68 -10.46 23.82
C LEU A 40 -20.48 -11.81 23.12
N GLY A 41 -21.05 -11.96 21.92
CA GLY A 41 -20.75 -13.16 21.12
C GLY A 41 -19.25 -13.22 20.80
N ASP A 42 -18.68 -14.41 20.68
CA ASP A 42 -17.23 -14.66 20.54
C ASP A 42 -16.57 -13.77 19.46
N THR A 43 -17.23 -13.60 18.33
CA THR A 43 -16.76 -12.77 17.21
C THR A 43 -16.67 -11.29 17.55
N SER A 44 -17.60 -10.76 18.35
CA SER A 44 -17.59 -9.36 18.76
C SER A 44 -16.60 -9.07 19.88
N SER A 45 -16.45 -10.00 20.82
CA SER A 45 -15.44 -9.92 21.89
C SER A 45 -14.03 -9.85 21.33
N HIS A 46 -13.76 -10.57 20.22
CA HIS A 46 -12.47 -10.57 19.57
C HIS A 46 -11.98 -9.17 19.15
N TRP A 47 -12.86 -8.34 18.58
CA TRP A 47 -12.47 -7.03 18.08
C TRP A 47 -12.24 -5.99 19.18
N ALA A 48 -12.77 -6.18 20.39
CA ALA A 48 -12.46 -5.31 21.52
C ALA A 48 -11.06 -5.61 22.09
N ASN A 49 -10.55 -6.81 21.85
CA ASN A 49 -9.24 -7.22 22.32
C ASN A 49 -8.14 -6.50 21.54
N PHE A 50 -7.10 -6.08 22.25
CA PHE A 50 -5.91 -5.50 21.63
C PHE A 50 -4.67 -5.77 22.48
N THR A 51 -3.50 -5.50 21.93
CA THR A 51 -2.23 -5.69 22.63
C THR A 51 -1.43 -4.39 22.65
N ALA A 52 -1.02 -3.96 23.84
CA ALA A 52 -0.10 -2.87 24.03
C ALA A 52 1.32 -3.39 24.26
N VAL A 53 2.27 -2.85 23.50
CA VAL A 53 3.70 -3.04 23.73
C VAL A 53 4.26 -1.76 24.36
N LEU A 54 4.77 -1.90 25.58
CA LEU A 54 5.43 -0.85 26.35
C LEU A 54 6.95 -1.01 26.17
N TYR A 55 7.62 0.07 25.80
CA TYR A 55 9.04 0.10 25.52
C TYR A 55 9.62 1.48 25.89
N PRO A 56 10.91 1.57 26.22
CA PRO A 56 11.56 2.85 26.50
C PRO A 56 11.63 3.74 25.24
N SER A 57 11.58 5.07 25.45
CA SER A 57 11.34 6.05 24.38
C SER A 57 12.42 6.11 23.29
N ASP A 58 13.65 5.70 23.61
CA ASP A 58 14.76 5.55 22.67
C ASP A 58 14.46 4.52 21.56
N LEU A 59 13.61 3.52 21.84
CA LEU A 59 13.16 2.54 20.84
C LEU A 59 12.00 2.99 19.96
N LEU A 60 11.49 4.23 20.12
CA LEU A 60 10.34 4.74 19.36
C LEU A 60 10.51 4.63 17.86
N LYS A 61 11.69 4.95 17.34
CA LYS A 61 11.97 4.90 15.89
C LYS A 61 11.83 3.48 15.34
N ALA A 62 12.35 2.48 16.07
CA ALA A 62 12.26 1.08 15.69
C ALA A 62 10.83 0.55 15.78
N ALA A 63 10.11 0.91 16.85
CA ALA A 63 8.71 0.54 17.02
C ALA A 63 7.84 1.11 15.89
N MET A 64 8.04 2.40 15.54
CA MET A 64 7.33 3.06 14.45
C MET A 64 7.66 2.44 13.08
N ALA A 65 8.91 2.05 12.85
CA ALA A 65 9.29 1.33 11.64
C ALA A 65 8.54 -0.02 11.56
N PHE A 66 8.53 -0.82 12.63
CA PHE A 66 7.77 -2.07 12.65
C PHE A 66 6.29 -1.84 12.35
N TRP A 67 5.66 -0.85 13.02
CA TRP A 67 4.26 -0.53 12.84
C TRP A 67 3.91 -0.13 11.41
N ARG A 68 4.71 0.77 10.83
CA ARG A 68 4.54 1.27 9.46
C ARG A 68 4.75 0.15 8.44
N ASP A 69 5.81 -0.62 8.58
CA ASP A 69 6.22 -1.60 7.59
C ASP A 69 5.31 -2.85 7.61
N THR A 70 4.88 -3.30 8.79
CA THR A 70 3.97 -4.46 8.90
C THR A 70 2.50 -4.09 8.69
N GLY A 71 2.15 -2.81 8.87
CA GLY A 71 0.77 -2.34 8.79
C GLY A 71 -0.18 -2.99 9.81
N SER A 72 0.34 -3.63 10.86
CA SER A 72 -0.41 -4.43 11.84
C SER A 72 -1.00 -3.62 13.01
N GLY A 73 -0.97 -2.29 12.90
CA GLY A 73 -1.52 -1.38 13.88
C GLY A 73 -3.05 -1.41 13.98
N LEU A 74 -3.58 -0.79 15.03
CA LEU A 74 -5.00 -0.41 15.06
C LEU A 74 -5.25 0.76 14.10
N SER A 75 -6.32 0.68 13.32
CA SER A 75 -6.87 1.86 12.65
C SER A 75 -7.47 2.81 13.69
N THR A 76 -7.65 4.09 13.35
CA THR A 76 -8.29 5.06 14.25
C THR A 76 -9.69 4.60 14.66
N ARG A 77 -10.48 4.10 13.71
CA ARG A 77 -11.85 3.62 13.95
C ARG A 77 -11.88 2.39 14.86
N HIS A 78 -10.92 1.47 14.69
CA HIS A 78 -10.78 0.33 15.58
C HIS A 78 -10.33 0.77 16.98
N ALA A 79 -9.40 1.72 17.08
CA ALA A 79 -8.95 2.26 18.36
C ALA A 79 -10.07 2.99 19.13
N GLU A 80 -10.94 3.73 18.44
CA GLU A 80 -12.13 4.36 19.04
C GLU A 80 -13.08 3.30 19.60
N PHE A 81 -13.35 2.22 18.86
CA PHE A 81 -14.14 1.10 19.35
C PHE A 81 -13.52 0.43 20.58
N CYS A 82 -12.20 0.15 20.55
CA CYS A 82 -11.49 -0.38 21.71
C CYS A 82 -11.56 0.55 22.93
N LEU A 83 -11.59 1.87 22.72
CA LEU A 83 -11.68 2.86 23.80
C LEU A 83 -13.08 2.84 24.46
N GLU A 84 -14.16 2.66 23.69
CA GLU A 84 -15.51 2.47 24.23
C GLU A 84 -15.61 1.24 25.14
N GLU A 85 -14.88 0.18 24.78
CA GLU A 85 -14.90 -1.10 25.50
C GLU A 85 -13.85 -1.21 26.61
N PHE A 86 -12.92 -0.26 26.70
CA PHE A 86 -11.70 -0.37 27.53
C PHE A 86 -11.98 -0.67 29.01
N ASP A 87 -12.98 -0.01 29.61
CA ASP A 87 -13.37 -0.21 31.01
C ASP A 87 -13.89 -1.63 31.31
N TYR A 88 -14.22 -2.40 30.27
CA TYR A 88 -14.74 -3.76 30.37
C TYR A 88 -13.69 -4.84 30.09
N LEU A 89 -12.45 -4.48 29.77
CA LEU A 89 -11.38 -5.41 29.42
C LEU A 89 -10.53 -5.74 30.66
N ASP A 90 -10.21 -7.02 30.83
CA ASP A 90 -9.12 -7.44 31.70
C ASP A 90 -7.78 -7.13 31.03
N SER A 91 -6.76 -6.80 31.82
CA SER A 91 -5.37 -6.78 31.34
C SER A 91 -4.62 -8.03 31.79
N ASP A 92 -3.87 -8.62 30.87
CA ASP A 92 -3.02 -9.79 31.08
C ASP A 92 -1.60 -9.53 30.58
N SER A 93 -0.61 -9.98 31.34
CA SER A 93 0.81 -9.80 31.04
C SER A 93 1.66 -10.84 31.76
N SER A 94 2.87 -11.10 31.27
CA SER A 94 3.86 -11.89 32.02
C SER A 94 4.34 -11.17 33.28
N THR A 95 4.14 -9.85 33.37
CA THR A 95 4.54 -9.04 34.53
C THR A 95 3.31 -8.78 35.42
N PRO A 96 3.28 -9.29 36.68
CA PRO A 96 2.09 -9.24 37.54
C PRO A 96 1.50 -7.85 37.79
N ALA A 97 2.33 -6.80 37.80
CA ALA A 97 1.88 -5.42 37.99
C ALA A 97 0.95 -4.90 36.87
N TYR A 98 0.94 -5.55 35.70
CA TYR A 98 0.05 -5.23 34.57
C TYR A 98 -1.07 -6.27 34.40
N ARG A 99 -1.43 -6.98 35.47
CA ARG A 99 -2.62 -7.84 35.51
C ARG A 99 -3.68 -7.14 36.33
N THR A 100 -4.69 -6.60 35.67
CA THR A 100 -5.79 -5.90 36.32
C THR A 100 -7.12 -6.44 35.83
N PRO A 101 -8.09 -6.69 36.72
CA PRO A 101 -9.45 -6.97 36.26
C PRO A 101 -10.05 -5.73 35.59
N ALA A 102 -11.08 -5.92 34.77
CA ALA A 102 -11.89 -4.87 34.20
C ALA A 102 -12.42 -3.91 35.28
N SER A 103 -12.39 -2.61 35.01
CA SER A 103 -12.86 -1.57 35.95
C SER A 103 -14.39 -1.60 36.12
N ARG A 104 -15.10 -2.09 35.10
CA ARG A 104 -16.55 -2.24 35.06
C ARG A 104 -16.95 -3.64 34.64
N LYS A 105 -18.05 -4.13 35.20
CA LYS A 105 -18.72 -5.36 34.73
C LYS A 105 -19.84 -5.01 33.76
N ARG A 106 -19.99 -5.80 32.71
CA ARG A 106 -21.04 -5.61 31.71
C ARG A 106 -22.38 -6.15 32.24
N CYS A 107 -23.38 -5.28 32.39
CA CYS A 107 -24.73 -5.70 32.79
C CYS A 107 -25.43 -6.46 31.65
N ARG A 108 -26.15 -7.54 31.97
CA ARG A 108 -27.03 -8.25 31.01
C ARG A 108 -28.08 -7.27 30.47
N GLY A 109 -28.07 -7.00 29.15
CA GLY A 109 -29.16 -6.30 28.46
C GLY A 109 -28.82 -5.02 27.69
N LYS A 110 -27.60 -4.45 27.82
CA LYS A 110 -27.18 -3.31 26.99
C LYS A 110 -26.17 -3.76 25.94
N THR A 111 -26.62 -3.82 24.69
CA THR A 111 -25.74 -4.05 23.53
C THR A 111 -25.35 -2.67 22.99
N PRO A 112 -24.07 -2.26 23.02
CA PRO A 112 -23.63 -1.05 22.33
C PRO A 112 -24.07 -1.02 20.87
N GLU A 113 -24.38 0.17 20.35
CA GLU A 113 -24.72 0.34 18.94
C GLU A 113 -23.61 -0.16 18.02
N SER A 114 -22.34 0.06 18.38
CA SER A 114 -21.16 -0.40 17.63
C SER A 114 -21.17 -1.91 17.33
N LEU A 115 -21.73 -2.73 18.22
CA LEU A 115 -21.87 -4.18 18.02
C LEU A 115 -22.95 -4.56 17.01
N ILE A 116 -23.97 -3.73 16.84
CA ILE A 116 -25.02 -3.93 15.83
C ILE A 116 -24.38 -3.81 14.45
N TRP A 117 -23.53 -2.80 14.26
CA TRP A 117 -22.79 -2.57 13.02
C TRP A 117 -21.76 -3.68 12.73
N MET A 118 -21.13 -4.25 13.75
CA MET A 118 -20.20 -5.38 13.58
C MET A 118 -20.86 -6.66 13.05
N ARG A 119 -22.16 -6.87 13.30
CA ARG A 119 -22.86 -8.06 12.78
C ARG A 119 -23.02 -8.05 11.26
N ALA A 120 -22.84 -6.91 10.61
CA ALA A 120 -22.83 -6.79 9.15
C ALA A 120 -21.50 -7.19 8.49
N ALA A 121 -20.43 -7.38 9.28
CA ALA A 121 -19.05 -7.51 8.79
C ALA A 121 -18.85 -8.60 7.72
N ALA A 122 -19.31 -9.82 7.98
CA ALA A 122 -19.07 -10.95 7.09
C ALA A 122 -19.68 -10.74 5.70
N ARG A 123 -20.89 -10.14 5.67
CA ARG A 123 -21.54 -9.77 4.42
C ARG A 123 -20.76 -8.66 3.71
N ASP A 124 -20.36 -7.61 4.44
CA ASP A 124 -19.61 -6.49 3.85
C ASP A 124 -18.25 -6.96 3.28
N SER A 125 -17.53 -7.83 3.99
CA SER A 125 -16.29 -8.44 3.52
C SER A 125 -16.50 -9.25 2.25
N HIS A 126 -17.54 -10.08 2.22
CA HIS A 126 -17.85 -10.89 1.03
C HIS A 126 -18.25 -10.03 -0.17
N GLU A 127 -19.03 -8.96 0.03
CA GLU A 127 -19.36 -7.99 -1.02
C GLU A 127 -18.09 -7.32 -1.60
N VAL A 128 -17.16 -6.88 -0.73
CA VAL A 128 -15.89 -6.28 -1.18
C VAL A 128 -15.02 -7.30 -1.93
N LYS A 129 -14.90 -8.53 -1.41
CA LYS A 129 -14.15 -9.60 -2.08
C LYS A 129 -14.72 -9.94 -3.45
N SER A 130 -16.05 -10.06 -3.55
CA SER A 130 -16.72 -10.36 -4.81
C SER A 130 -16.50 -9.25 -5.83
N PHE A 131 -16.64 -7.99 -5.41
CA PHE A 131 -16.39 -6.86 -6.29
C PHE A 131 -14.93 -6.77 -6.77
N LEU A 132 -13.97 -7.05 -5.88
CA LEU A 132 -12.55 -7.13 -6.26
C LEU A 132 -12.27 -8.30 -7.21
N ALA A 133 -12.89 -9.45 -6.99
CA ALA A 133 -12.77 -10.62 -7.86
C ALA A 133 -13.31 -10.31 -9.27
N ASP A 134 -14.44 -9.63 -9.37
CA ASP A 134 -15.00 -9.17 -10.65
C ASP A 134 -14.04 -8.20 -11.35
N LEU A 135 -13.49 -7.23 -10.63
CA LEU A 135 -12.52 -6.28 -11.18
C LEU A 135 -11.20 -6.95 -11.59
N ALA A 136 -10.73 -7.94 -10.85
CA ALA A 136 -9.48 -8.65 -11.10
C ALA A 136 -9.61 -9.72 -12.20
N THR A 137 -10.83 -10.16 -12.51
CA THR A 137 -11.09 -11.12 -13.58
C THR A 137 -10.59 -10.58 -14.92
N SER A 138 -9.72 -11.36 -15.57
CA SER A 138 -9.08 -10.97 -16.82
C SER A 138 -10.11 -10.88 -17.95
N GLU A 139 -9.91 -9.94 -18.86
CA GLU A 139 -10.69 -9.83 -20.10
C GLU A 139 -10.08 -10.66 -21.25
N GLN A 140 -8.92 -11.29 -21.02
CA GLN A 140 -8.27 -12.13 -22.01
C GLN A 140 -9.03 -13.45 -22.21
N PRO A 141 -9.26 -13.90 -23.45
CA PRO A 141 -9.93 -15.16 -23.73
C PRO A 141 -9.23 -16.36 -23.06
N GLY A 142 -10.01 -17.23 -22.42
CA GLY A 142 -9.52 -18.47 -21.82
C GLY A 142 -8.94 -18.33 -20.42
N GLN A 143 -8.88 -17.13 -19.85
CA GLN A 143 -8.54 -16.94 -18.45
C GLN A 143 -9.73 -17.29 -17.53
N PRO A 144 -9.49 -17.94 -16.38
CA PRO A 144 -10.54 -18.26 -15.43
C PRO A 144 -11.08 -17.00 -14.75
N THR A 145 -12.33 -17.07 -14.33
CA THR A 145 -12.91 -16.08 -13.44
C THR A 145 -12.24 -16.16 -12.06
N VAL A 146 -11.98 -15.02 -11.46
CA VAL A 146 -11.50 -14.96 -10.07
C VAL A 146 -12.70 -15.16 -9.15
N ASN A 147 -12.61 -16.09 -8.20
CA ASN A 147 -13.63 -16.28 -7.19
C ASN A 147 -13.37 -15.37 -5.97
N PRO A 148 -14.40 -14.99 -5.19
CA PRO A 148 -14.20 -14.22 -3.96
C PRO A 148 -13.24 -14.88 -2.96
N ASP A 149 -13.13 -16.21 -2.98
CA ASP A 149 -12.22 -16.97 -2.13
C ASP A 149 -10.73 -16.83 -2.50
N GLU A 150 -10.44 -16.28 -3.68
CA GLU A 150 -9.09 -15.90 -4.11
C GLU A 150 -8.67 -14.52 -3.61
N VAL A 151 -9.60 -13.78 -2.99
CA VAL A 151 -9.39 -12.43 -2.50
C VAL A 151 -9.22 -12.43 -0.99
N PHE A 152 -8.07 -11.96 -0.53
CA PHE A 152 -7.74 -11.79 0.87
C PHE A 152 -7.73 -10.30 1.20
N LEU A 153 -8.41 -9.90 2.28
CA LEU A 153 -8.49 -8.50 2.70
C LEU A 153 -7.67 -8.27 3.96
N TYR A 154 -7.03 -7.11 4.02
CA TYR A 154 -6.12 -6.71 5.09
C TYR A 154 -6.40 -5.27 5.56
N PRO A 155 -6.07 -4.91 6.81
CA PRO A 155 -6.22 -3.56 7.35
C PRO A 155 -5.54 -2.46 6.54
N THR A 156 -4.43 -2.78 5.88
CA THR A 156 -3.63 -1.85 5.06
C THR A 156 -2.96 -2.59 3.90
N GLY A 157 -2.53 -1.83 2.88
CA GLY A 157 -1.70 -2.38 1.80
C GLY A 157 -0.39 -2.98 2.32
N MET A 158 0.26 -2.32 3.28
CA MET A 158 1.48 -2.86 3.90
C MET A 158 1.25 -4.16 4.65
N ASN A 159 0.09 -4.35 5.27
CA ASN A 159 -0.24 -5.61 5.92
C ASN A 159 -0.47 -6.75 4.91
N ALA A 160 -1.05 -6.45 3.75
CA ALA A 160 -1.15 -7.41 2.63
C ALA A 160 0.25 -7.83 2.14
N ILE A 161 1.12 -6.86 1.85
CA ILE A 161 2.50 -7.09 1.40
C ILE A 161 3.31 -7.86 2.44
N TYR A 162 3.24 -7.46 3.72
CA TYR A 162 3.90 -8.13 4.83
C TYR A 162 3.45 -9.59 4.97
N THR A 163 2.14 -9.84 4.91
CA THR A 163 1.59 -11.19 5.01
C THR A 163 2.03 -12.06 3.84
N LEU A 164 2.06 -11.52 2.61
CA LEU A 164 2.56 -12.26 1.45
C LEU A 164 4.07 -12.56 1.56
N SER A 165 4.87 -11.57 1.96
CA SER A 165 6.32 -11.76 2.15
C SER A 165 6.61 -12.88 3.16
N GLN A 166 5.89 -12.87 4.30
CA GLN A 166 5.97 -13.93 5.31
C GLN A 166 5.46 -15.29 4.81
N ALA A 167 4.50 -15.32 3.88
CA ALA A 167 4.01 -16.56 3.28
C ALA A 167 5.01 -17.17 2.27
N LEU A 168 5.87 -16.34 1.67
CA LEU A 168 6.80 -16.74 0.61
C LEU A 168 8.23 -16.96 1.11
N VAL A 169 8.62 -16.36 2.25
CA VAL A 169 9.99 -16.39 2.78
C VAL A 169 10.54 -17.81 2.93
N SER A 170 11.78 -18.00 2.48
CA SER A 170 12.56 -19.19 2.77
C SER A 170 14.06 -18.83 2.88
N PRO A 171 14.77 -19.30 3.93
CA PRO A 171 16.19 -19.04 4.11
C PRO A 171 17.08 -19.76 3.07
N GLU A 172 16.53 -20.70 2.31
CA GLU A 172 17.24 -21.44 1.27
C GLU A 172 17.26 -20.70 -0.07
N TYR A 173 16.33 -19.77 -0.28
CA TYR A 173 16.13 -19.15 -1.59
C TYR A 173 16.38 -17.65 -1.55
N LYS A 174 16.74 -17.12 -2.72
CA LYS A 174 16.85 -15.68 -2.96
C LYS A 174 15.48 -15.08 -3.28
N VAL A 175 15.37 -13.75 -3.13
CA VAL A 175 14.21 -12.97 -3.58
C VAL A 175 14.68 -11.83 -4.48
N ALA A 176 13.94 -11.55 -5.55
CA ALA A 176 14.21 -10.43 -6.45
C ALA A 176 13.23 -9.28 -6.20
N MET A 177 13.74 -8.05 -6.12
CA MET A 177 12.94 -6.82 -6.15
C MET A 177 13.25 -6.08 -7.45
N TYR A 178 12.24 -5.91 -8.30
CA TYR A 178 12.40 -5.41 -9.66
C TYR A 178 11.63 -4.11 -9.88
N GLY A 179 12.34 -3.08 -10.35
CA GLY A 179 11.87 -1.72 -10.48
C GLY A 179 12.03 -0.89 -9.20
N TRP A 180 11.49 0.33 -9.27
CA TRP A 180 11.46 1.25 -8.15
C TRP A 180 10.22 0.97 -7.28
N LEU A 181 10.40 0.11 -6.27
CA LEU A 181 9.32 -0.25 -5.34
C LEU A 181 9.11 0.82 -4.26
N TYR A 182 7.92 0.82 -3.69
CA TYR A 182 7.57 1.51 -2.48
C TYR A 182 8.58 1.15 -1.38
N PRO A 183 9.20 2.14 -0.70
CA PRO A 183 10.31 1.89 0.21
C PRO A 183 9.98 0.87 1.30
N GLU A 184 8.78 0.91 1.85
CA GLU A 184 8.34 0.00 2.90
C GLU A 184 8.17 -1.44 2.38
N THR A 185 7.84 -1.65 1.10
CA THR A 185 7.88 -2.98 0.47
C THR A 185 9.29 -3.55 0.49
N VAL A 186 10.28 -2.72 0.16
CA VAL A 186 11.71 -3.10 0.21
C VAL A 186 12.14 -3.43 1.64
N ASP A 187 11.73 -2.61 2.61
CA ASP A 187 12.07 -2.81 4.03
C ASP A 187 11.42 -4.09 4.59
N VAL A 188 10.18 -4.40 4.20
CA VAL A 188 9.49 -5.66 4.53
C VAL A 188 10.23 -6.86 3.96
N VAL A 189 10.49 -6.87 2.65
CA VAL A 189 11.14 -8.02 2.00
C VAL A 189 12.53 -8.26 2.58
N ARG A 190 13.30 -7.20 2.87
CA ARG A 190 14.65 -7.32 3.45
C ARG A 190 14.68 -7.72 4.93
N ARG A 191 13.59 -7.48 5.67
CA ARG A 191 13.49 -7.89 7.08
C ARG A 191 13.39 -9.41 7.21
N ASP A 192 12.82 -10.05 6.21
CA ASP A 192 12.57 -11.47 6.20
C ASP A 192 13.86 -12.28 5.98
N THR A 193 13.84 -13.54 6.41
CA THR A 193 15.01 -14.42 6.38
C THR A 193 15.17 -15.09 5.03
N TRP A 194 15.57 -14.32 4.02
CA TRP A 194 15.97 -14.82 2.69
C TRP A 194 17.46 -15.18 2.66
N ALA A 195 17.87 -16.05 1.74
CA ALA A 195 19.29 -16.30 1.48
C ALA A 195 19.99 -15.02 0.96
N GLU A 196 19.34 -14.30 0.05
CA GLU A 196 19.81 -13.04 -0.52
C GLU A 196 18.64 -12.22 -1.08
N CYS A 197 18.69 -10.91 -0.94
CA CYS A 197 17.74 -9.97 -1.55
C CYS A 197 18.37 -9.28 -2.77
N LEU A 198 18.07 -9.77 -3.97
CA LEU A 198 18.52 -9.19 -5.24
C LEU A 198 17.75 -7.90 -5.55
N SER A 199 18.46 -6.85 -5.97
CA SER A 199 17.87 -5.52 -6.17
C SER A 199 18.13 -5.02 -7.59
N TYR A 200 17.07 -4.93 -8.37
CA TYR A 200 17.05 -4.43 -9.75
C TYR A 200 16.25 -3.12 -9.79
N LYS A 201 16.87 -2.04 -9.28
CA LYS A 201 16.14 -0.79 -8.92
C LYS A 201 15.66 0.03 -10.10
N TYR A 202 16.21 -0.18 -11.28
CA TYR A 202 15.91 0.61 -12.47
C TYR A 202 14.78 -0.01 -13.29
N GLY A 203 14.55 -1.32 -13.14
CA GLY A 203 13.50 -2.03 -13.84
C GLY A 203 13.68 -2.04 -15.35
N THR A 204 14.92 -2.16 -15.82
CA THR A 204 15.24 -2.15 -17.26
C THR A 204 15.37 -3.57 -17.83
N GLU A 205 15.38 -3.68 -19.17
CA GLU A 205 15.60 -4.96 -19.86
C GLU A 205 16.99 -5.54 -19.55
N GLU A 206 18.01 -4.70 -19.41
CA GLU A 206 19.35 -5.14 -19.02
C GLU A 206 19.37 -5.74 -17.60
N GLU A 207 18.49 -5.27 -16.71
CA GLU A 207 18.34 -5.88 -15.40
C GLU A 207 17.65 -7.25 -15.47
N LEU A 208 16.73 -7.45 -16.41
CA LEU A 208 16.15 -8.78 -16.70
C LEU A 208 17.18 -9.71 -17.34
N ASP A 209 18.05 -9.22 -18.22
CA ASP A 209 19.15 -10.02 -18.77
C ASP A 209 20.06 -10.56 -17.65
N ARG A 210 20.36 -9.71 -16.66
CA ARG A 210 21.15 -10.11 -15.48
C ARG A 210 20.43 -11.11 -14.59
N LEU A 211 19.11 -10.96 -14.40
CA LEU A 211 18.31 -11.94 -13.67
C LEU A 211 18.29 -13.29 -14.41
N GLU A 212 18.06 -13.27 -15.72
CA GLU A 212 18.03 -14.45 -16.56
C GLU A 212 19.39 -15.18 -16.55
N ALA A 213 20.51 -14.47 -16.70
CA ALA A 213 21.85 -15.05 -16.61
C ALA A 213 22.12 -15.70 -15.24
N LEU A 214 21.65 -15.06 -14.16
CA LEU A 214 21.74 -15.63 -12.81
C LEU A 214 20.95 -16.94 -12.71
N LEU A 215 19.71 -16.97 -13.22
CA LEU A 215 18.87 -18.17 -13.22
C LEU A 215 19.46 -19.30 -14.08
N GLN A 216 20.00 -18.98 -15.26
CA GLN A 216 20.70 -19.92 -16.15
C GLN A 216 21.94 -20.55 -15.49
N SER A 217 22.60 -19.84 -14.58
CA SER A 217 23.75 -20.38 -13.82
C SER A 217 23.38 -21.41 -12.75
N GLY A 218 22.08 -21.71 -12.58
CA GLY A 218 21.56 -22.65 -11.59
C GLY A 218 21.21 -22.01 -10.24
N GLN A 219 21.34 -20.69 -10.10
CA GLN A 219 20.85 -19.98 -8.93
C GLN A 219 19.32 -19.94 -8.95
N GLN A 220 18.69 -20.05 -7.78
CA GLN A 220 17.24 -20.07 -7.65
C GLN A 220 16.74 -18.87 -6.85
N ILE A 221 15.70 -18.23 -7.35
CA ILE A 221 14.89 -17.29 -6.58
C ILE A 221 13.55 -17.95 -6.24
N ARG A 222 12.95 -17.58 -5.11
CA ARG A 222 11.63 -18.05 -4.70
C ARG A 222 10.51 -17.13 -5.18
N ALA A 223 10.78 -15.84 -5.19
CA ALA A 223 9.80 -14.82 -5.54
C ALA A 223 10.48 -13.61 -6.19
N LEU A 224 9.71 -12.91 -7.02
CA LEU A 224 10.00 -11.60 -7.57
C LEU A 224 8.87 -10.63 -7.19
N PHE A 225 9.22 -9.50 -6.59
CA PHE A 225 8.31 -8.41 -6.27
C PHE A 225 8.52 -7.25 -7.25
N CYS A 226 7.43 -6.76 -7.86
CA CYS A 226 7.42 -5.59 -8.75
C CYS A 226 6.21 -4.67 -8.53
N GLU A 227 6.23 -3.49 -9.14
CA GLU A 227 5.12 -2.51 -9.14
C GLU A 227 4.72 -2.14 -10.57
N LEU A 228 3.43 -2.00 -10.84
CA LEU A 228 2.88 -1.64 -12.14
C LEU A 228 1.84 -0.50 -12.01
N PRO A 229 2.20 0.72 -12.48
CA PRO A 229 3.55 1.23 -12.68
C PRO A 229 4.21 1.59 -11.32
N SER A 230 5.51 1.85 -11.33
CA SER A 230 6.25 2.29 -10.14
C SER A 230 5.79 3.66 -9.62
N ASN A 231 5.81 3.85 -8.30
CA ASN A 231 5.68 5.17 -7.68
C ASN A 231 7.07 5.67 -7.26
N ILE A 232 7.71 6.62 -7.95
CA ILE A 232 7.12 7.83 -8.54
C ILE A 232 7.40 8.03 -10.04
N THR A 233 8.25 7.21 -10.64
CA THR A 233 8.68 7.36 -12.05
C THR A 233 7.64 6.85 -13.04
N LEU A 234 6.63 6.12 -12.57
CA LEU A 234 5.51 5.63 -13.37
C LEU A 234 5.96 4.74 -14.55
N ALA A 235 7.09 4.05 -14.35
CA ALA A 235 7.63 3.06 -15.27
C ALA A 235 6.96 1.70 -15.03
N SER A 236 6.83 0.91 -16.10
CA SER A 236 6.16 -0.39 -16.06
C SER A 236 7.15 -1.53 -16.30
N PRO A 237 7.12 -2.61 -15.49
CA PRO A 237 7.96 -3.78 -15.71
C PRO A 237 7.46 -4.57 -16.93
N ASN A 238 8.36 -5.31 -17.58
CA ASN A 238 8.00 -6.24 -18.65
C ASN A 238 7.41 -7.53 -18.05
N LEU A 239 6.12 -7.48 -17.69
CA LEU A 239 5.44 -8.61 -17.05
C LEU A 239 5.39 -9.85 -17.95
N CYS A 240 5.31 -9.69 -19.27
CA CYS A 240 5.38 -10.82 -20.21
C CYS A 240 6.71 -11.58 -20.08
N ARG A 241 7.84 -10.85 -20.07
CA ARG A 241 9.17 -11.46 -19.91
C ARG A 241 9.37 -12.04 -18.51
N ILE A 242 8.91 -11.34 -17.48
CA ILE A 242 8.98 -11.83 -16.09
C ILE A 242 8.17 -13.13 -15.94
N ARG A 243 6.95 -13.20 -16.48
CA ARG A 243 6.13 -14.42 -16.46
C ARG A 243 6.82 -15.57 -17.18
N ALA A 244 7.39 -15.34 -18.36
CA ALA A 244 8.11 -16.37 -19.11
C ALA A 244 9.31 -16.93 -18.32
N LEU A 245 10.10 -16.05 -17.68
CA LEU A 245 11.18 -16.48 -16.79
C LEU A 245 10.64 -17.26 -15.58
N ALA A 246 9.56 -16.79 -14.97
CA ALA A 246 8.94 -17.47 -13.84
C ALA A 246 8.50 -18.88 -14.24
N ASP A 247 7.87 -19.06 -15.39
CA ASP A 247 7.40 -20.36 -15.88
C ASP A 247 8.56 -21.35 -16.08
N ILE A 248 9.68 -20.89 -16.63
CA ILE A 248 10.90 -21.70 -16.81
C ILE A 248 11.55 -22.06 -15.46
N TYR A 249 11.70 -21.09 -14.55
CA TYR A 249 12.59 -21.22 -13.38
C TYR A 249 11.90 -21.46 -12.03
N GLY A 250 10.57 -21.56 -11.98
CA GLY A 250 9.91 -22.06 -10.76
C GLY A 250 9.56 -21.02 -9.69
N PHE A 251 9.69 -19.71 -9.96
CA PHE A 251 9.45 -18.66 -8.96
C PHE A 251 8.06 -18.00 -9.03
N VAL A 252 7.65 -17.38 -7.91
CA VAL A 252 6.40 -16.62 -7.75
C VAL A 252 6.59 -15.17 -8.21
N VAL A 253 5.63 -14.62 -8.96
CA VAL A 253 5.59 -13.21 -9.33
C VAL A 253 4.51 -12.50 -8.50
N ALA A 254 4.92 -11.55 -7.67
CA ALA A 254 4.04 -10.70 -6.88
C ALA A 254 4.11 -9.26 -7.40
N CYS A 255 2.99 -8.71 -7.88
CA CYS A 255 2.95 -7.37 -8.46
C CYS A 255 1.99 -6.47 -7.69
N ASP A 256 2.47 -5.29 -7.27
CA ASP A 256 1.63 -4.24 -6.71
C ASP A 256 1.08 -3.34 -7.82
N ASP A 257 -0.24 -3.25 -7.91
CA ASP A 257 -0.97 -2.55 -8.97
C ASP A 257 -1.53 -1.20 -8.54
N THR A 258 -1.27 -0.78 -7.30
CA THR A 258 -2.00 0.26 -6.57
C THR A 258 -2.14 1.58 -7.36
N VAL A 259 -1.13 1.93 -8.15
CA VAL A 259 -1.13 3.18 -8.93
C VAL A 259 -2.08 3.11 -10.14
N ALA A 260 -2.12 1.98 -10.84
CA ALA A 260 -2.99 1.80 -12.01
C ALA A 260 -4.38 1.31 -11.62
N GLY A 261 -4.45 0.27 -10.79
CA GLY A 261 -5.66 -0.42 -10.35
C GLY A 261 -6.31 -1.29 -11.42
N TYR A 262 -7.07 -2.29 -10.97
CA TYR A 262 -7.80 -3.25 -11.82
C TYR A 262 -8.73 -2.64 -12.88
N VAL A 263 -9.20 -1.41 -12.72
CA VAL A 263 -10.06 -0.75 -13.72
C VAL A 263 -9.27 -0.40 -14.99
N ASN A 264 -7.98 -0.10 -14.85
CA ASN A 264 -7.13 0.34 -15.96
C ASN A 264 -6.35 -0.81 -16.60
N ILE A 265 -5.95 -1.79 -15.80
CA ILE A 265 -5.03 -2.85 -16.22
C ILE A 265 -5.58 -4.26 -15.96
N ASP A 266 -5.20 -5.18 -16.84
CA ASP A 266 -5.42 -6.62 -16.77
C ASP A 266 -4.06 -7.32 -16.70
N ALA A 267 -3.47 -7.32 -15.51
CA ALA A 267 -2.13 -7.85 -15.25
C ALA A 267 -2.13 -9.23 -14.58
N LEU A 268 -3.27 -9.68 -14.06
CA LEU A 268 -3.39 -10.97 -13.36
C LEU A 268 -2.86 -12.16 -14.18
N PRO A 269 -3.07 -12.25 -15.52
CA PRO A 269 -2.53 -13.35 -16.32
C PRO A 269 -1.00 -13.51 -16.27
N TYR A 270 -0.26 -12.47 -15.88
CA TYR A 270 1.21 -12.46 -15.88
C TYR A 270 1.82 -12.61 -14.49
N VAL A 271 1.00 -12.75 -13.45
CA VAL A 271 1.49 -12.80 -12.07
C VAL A 271 0.81 -13.92 -11.29
N ASP A 272 1.42 -14.33 -10.19
CA ASP A 272 0.86 -15.33 -9.28
C ASP A 272 -0.01 -14.66 -8.21
N VAL A 273 0.38 -13.47 -7.76
CA VAL A 273 -0.38 -12.67 -6.77
C VAL A 273 -0.37 -11.20 -7.16
N MET A 274 -1.55 -10.60 -7.27
CA MET A 274 -1.73 -9.15 -7.35
C MET A 274 -1.89 -8.56 -5.95
N MET A 275 -1.18 -7.48 -5.66
CA MET A 275 -1.23 -6.74 -4.40
C MET A 275 -1.81 -5.35 -4.64
N SER A 276 -2.73 -4.89 -3.79
CA SER A 276 -3.33 -3.57 -3.95
C SER A 276 -3.53 -2.87 -2.61
N SER A 277 -3.19 -1.57 -2.54
CA SER A 277 -3.63 -0.71 -1.44
C SER A 277 -5.02 -0.15 -1.73
N LEU A 278 -6.03 -0.72 -1.07
CA LEU A 278 -7.42 -0.26 -1.16
C LEU A 278 -7.65 1.11 -0.50
N THR A 279 -6.69 1.59 0.29
CA THR A 279 -6.65 2.95 0.86
C THR A 279 -6.69 4.06 -0.20
N LYS A 280 -6.21 3.77 -1.42
CA LYS A 280 -5.97 4.77 -2.47
C LYS A 280 -7.23 4.96 -3.33
N THR A 281 -7.11 4.77 -4.63
CA THR A 281 -8.18 4.92 -5.63
C THR A 281 -9.40 4.08 -5.31
N PHE A 282 -9.23 2.88 -4.73
CA PHE A 282 -10.36 2.01 -4.40
C PHE A 282 -11.32 2.68 -3.40
N SER A 283 -10.81 3.22 -2.30
CA SER A 283 -11.60 4.00 -1.35
C SER A 283 -11.92 5.41 -1.88
N GLY A 284 -10.92 6.20 -2.28
CA GLY A 284 -11.10 7.57 -2.78
C GLY A 284 -11.53 8.62 -1.75
N ALA A 285 -12.25 8.24 -0.69
CA ALA A 285 -12.78 9.17 0.31
C ALA A 285 -11.76 9.58 1.39
N SER A 286 -10.55 9.01 1.40
CA SER A 286 -9.48 9.35 2.34
C SER A 286 -9.83 9.18 3.83
N ASN A 287 -10.72 8.25 4.18
CA ASN A 287 -11.22 8.03 5.55
C ASN A 287 -11.15 6.56 6.04
N VAL A 288 -10.51 5.69 5.27
CA VAL A 288 -10.32 4.27 5.60
C VAL A 288 -9.07 3.74 4.91
N THR A 289 -8.33 2.87 5.61
CA THR A 289 -7.22 2.10 5.04
C THR A 289 -7.67 0.69 4.73
N GLY A 290 -7.07 0.09 3.70
CA GLY A 290 -7.28 -1.31 3.35
C GLY A 290 -6.20 -1.80 2.39
N GLY A 291 -6.07 -3.12 2.31
CA GLY A 291 -5.24 -3.81 1.33
C GLY A 291 -5.91 -5.09 0.86
N CYS A 292 -5.55 -5.58 -0.31
CA CYS A 292 -5.88 -6.93 -0.74
C CYS A 292 -4.71 -7.66 -1.38
N LEU A 293 -4.84 -8.99 -1.36
CA LEU A 293 -4.12 -9.92 -2.22
C LEU A 293 -5.16 -10.64 -3.08
N VAL A 294 -4.92 -10.74 -4.38
CA VAL A 294 -5.70 -11.58 -5.30
C VAL A 294 -4.76 -12.64 -5.86
N ILE A 295 -5.07 -13.91 -5.58
CA ILE A 295 -4.31 -15.03 -6.13
C ILE A 295 -4.81 -15.32 -7.54
N ASN A 296 -3.89 -15.54 -8.48
CA ASN A 296 -4.25 -15.98 -9.82
C ASN A 296 -4.71 -17.46 -9.77
N PRO A 297 -5.95 -17.79 -10.19
CA PRO A 297 -6.44 -19.17 -10.19
C PRO A 297 -5.62 -20.11 -11.08
N ASN A 298 -4.92 -19.57 -12.09
CA ASN A 298 -4.03 -20.34 -12.98
C ASN A 298 -2.59 -20.47 -12.44
N SER A 299 -2.28 -19.89 -11.29
CA SER A 299 -0.93 -20.00 -10.74
C SER A 299 -0.59 -21.45 -10.39
N ARG A 300 0.57 -21.94 -10.84
CA ARG A 300 1.09 -23.24 -10.37
C ARG A 300 1.42 -23.27 -8.87
N HIS A 301 1.51 -22.10 -8.24
CA HIS A 301 1.79 -21.93 -6.81
C HIS A 301 0.50 -21.68 -6.01
N HIS A 302 -0.66 -21.71 -6.67
CA HIS A 302 -1.96 -21.37 -6.12
C HIS A 302 -2.23 -22.02 -4.76
N ASP A 303 -2.28 -23.35 -4.68
CA ASP A 303 -2.69 -24.07 -3.47
C ASP A 303 -1.76 -23.78 -2.28
N GLN A 304 -0.46 -23.64 -2.54
CA GLN A 304 0.52 -23.34 -1.50
C GLN A 304 0.31 -21.94 -0.94
N ILE A 305 0.14 -20.95 -1.81
CA ILE A 305 -0.06 -19.55 -1.41
C ILE A 305 -1.42 -19.43 -0.69
N HIS A 306 -2.48 -19.96 -1.29
CA HIS A 306 -3.84 -19.93 -0.75
C HIS A 306 -3.92 -20.57 0.64
N THR A 307 -3.38 -21.79 0.79
CA THR A 307 -3.36 -22.48 2.09
C THR A 307 -2.61 -21.69 3.15
N THR A 308 -1.52 -21.01 2.77
CA THR A 308 -0.72 -20.24 3.73
C THR A 308 -1.42 -18.95 4.14
N LEU A 309 -1.98 -18.21 3.19
CA LEU A 309 -2.74 -16.98 3.46
C LEU A 309 -4.03 -17.26 4.23
N SER A 310 -4.69 -18.39 3.98
CA SER A 310 -5.90 -18.81 4.68
C SER A 310 -5.73 -19.06 6.17
N LYS A 311 -4.49 -19.20 6.67
CA LYS A 311 -4.21 -19.30 8.11
C LYS A 311 -4.35 -17.97 8.85
N ASN A 312 -4.29 -16.84 8.13
CA ASN A 312 -4.25 -15.49 8.68
C ASN A 312 -5.50 -14.66 8.29
N GLN A 313 -6.68 -15.30 8.24
CA GLN A 313 -7.95 -14.61 7.94
C GLN A 313 -8.46 -13.79 9.14
N ASP A 314 -9.40 -12.88 8.88
CA ASP A 314 -10.14 -12.07 9.88
C ASP A 314 -9.33 -11.03 10.68
N THR A 315 -8.36 -10.37 10.04
CA THR A 315 -7.61 -9.27 10.68
C THR A 315 -8.19 -7.89 10.39
N TYR A 316 -9.12 -7.76 9.44
CA TYR A 316 -9.65 -6.47 8.98
C TYR A 316 -10.92 -6.04 9.72
N PHE A 317 -10.83 -4.94 10.46
CA PHE A 317 -11.89 -4.46 11.33
C PHE A 317 -13.21 -4.21 10.59
N PRO A 318 -14.35 -4.76 11.07
CA PRO A 318 -15.66 -4.66 10.43
C PRO A 318 -16.11 -3.28 9.96
N LEU A 319 -15.93 -2.26 10.79
CA LEU A 319 -16.40 -0.91 10.45
C LEU A 319 -15.50 -0.25 9.40
N ASP A 320 -14.23 -0.65 9.31
CA ASP A 320 -13.34 -0.27 8.22
C ASP A 320 -13.80 -0.95 6.92
N VAL A 321 -14.08 -2.25 6.94
CA VAL A 321 -14.62 -2.97 5.78
C VAL A 321 -15.93 -2.34 5.29
N ASN A 322 -16.85 -2.04 6.19
CA ASN A 322 -18.12 -1.38 5.85
C ASN A 322 -17.90 -0.02 5.19
N THR A 323 -17.00 0.80 5.74
CA THR A 323 -16.63 2.11 5.16
C THR A 323 -16.02 1.92 3.77
N LEU A 324 -15.09 0.98 3.61
CA LEU A 324 -14.44 0.67 2.34
C LEU A 324 -15.45 0.22 1.28
N ARG A 325 -16.39 -0.64 1.66
CA ARG A 325 -17.49 -1.10 0.80
C ARG A 325 -18.37 0.05 0.32
N GLN A 326 -18.71 0.98 1.21
CA GLN A 326 -19.51 2.15 0.84
C GLN A 326 -18.76 3.06 -0.15
N ASN A 327 -17.48 3.31 0.12
CA ASN A 327 -16.63 4.20 -0.66
C ASN A 327 -16.26 3.65 -2.07
N SER A 328 -16.26 2.32 -2.24
CA SER A 328 -15.77 1.68 -3.46
C SER A 328 -16.83 1.50 -4.55
N LYS A 329 -18.12 1.72 -4.24
CA LYS A 329 -19.26 1.46 -5.15
C LYS A 329 -19.13 2.14 -6.52
N ASP A 330 -18.53 3.32 -6.57
CA ASP A 330 -18.41 4.15 -7.77
C ASP A 330 -16.99 4.18 -8.34
N ILE A 331 -16.08 3.30 -7.89
CA ILE A 331 -14.67 3.30 -8.30
C ILE A 331 -14.50 3.27 -9.82
N VAL A 332 -15.27 2.44 -10.53
CA VAL A 332 -15.18 2.31 -12.00
C VAL A 332 -15.51 3.64 -12.66
N TRP A 333 -16.56 4.32 -12.20
CA TRP A 333 -16.92 5.65 -12.71
C TRP A 333 -15.82 6.67 -12.37
N ARG A 334 -15.36 6.70 -11.11
CA ARG A 334 -14.33 7.65 -10.66
C ARG A 334 -13.04 7.52 -11.47
N VAL A 335 -12.53 6.31 -11.66
CA VAL A 335 -11.33 6.06 -12.47
C VAL A 335 -11.55 6.52 -13.91
N LYS A 336 -12.69 6.18 -14.52
CA LYS A 336 -13.02 6.60 -15.89
C LYS A 336 -13.17 8.12 -16.04
N GLN A 337 -13.52 8.85 -14.98
CA GLN A 337 -13.50 10.32 -14.98
C GLN A 337 -12.08 10.89 -14.79
N CYS A 338 -11.28 10.33 -13.87
CA CYS A 338 -9.95 10.86 -13.59
C CYS A 338 -8.94 10.62 -14.73
N ASN A 339 -9.09 9.53 -15.50
CA ASN A 339 -8.22 9.23 -16.64
C ASN A 339 -8.14 10.40 -17.65
N PRO A 340 -9.25 10.88 -18.26
CA PRO A 340 -9.21 12.03 -19.16
C PRO A 340 -8.90 13.35 -18.46
N ASN A 341 -9.16 13.49 -17.14
CA ASN A 341 -8.80 14.70 -16.39
C ASN A 341 -7.29 14.94 -16.34
N THR A 342 -6.50 13.87 -16.45
CA THR A 342 -5.05 13.91 -16.25
C THR A 342 -4.31 14.36 -17.51
N LEU A 343 -4.83 14.02 -18.70
CA LEU A 343 -4.15 14.27 -19.98
C LEU A 343 -3.84 15.75 -20.25
N PRO A 344 -4.78 16.70 -20.06
CA PRO A 344 -4.50 18.11 -20.33
C PRO A 344 -3.45 18.72 -19.40
N LEU A 345 -3.30 18.17 -18.19
CA LEU A 345 -2.23 18.60 -17.28
C LEU A 345 -0.86 18.13 -17.76
N ILE A 346 -0.76 16.91 -18.29
CA ILE A 346 0.48 16.38 -18.86
C ILE A 346 0.94 17.30 -20.00
N GLU A 347 0.05 17.59 -20.95
CA GLU A 347 0.35 18.49 -22.08
C GLU A 347 0.78 19.88 -21.60
N LEU A 348 0.04 20.46 -20.65
CA LEU A 348 0.35 21.78 -20.07
C LEU A 348 1.73 21.80 -19.40
N PHE A 349 2.05 20.77 -18.61
CA PHE A 349 3.33 20.70 -17.89
C PHE A 349 4.50 20.41 -18.83
N GLN A 350 4.32 19.55 -19.84
CA GLN A 350 5.37 19.25 -20.83
C GLN A 350 5.75 20.49 -21.67
N ALA A 351 4.78 21.37 -21.94
CA ALA A 351 5.02 22.59 -22.71
C ALA A 351 5.72 23.71 -21.93
N HIS A 352 5.81 23.61 -20.60
CA HIS A 352 6.29 24.71 -19.76
C HIS A 352 7.82 24.70 -19.61
N PRO A 353 8.54 25.79 -19.94
CA PRO A 353 10.01 25.81 -20.00
C PRO A 353 10.72 25.58 -18.66
N ALA A 354 10.07 25.88 -17.53
CA ALA A 354 10.62 25.62 -16.20
C ALA A 354 10.60 24.13 -15.80
N ILE A 355 9.83 23.29 -16.51
CA ILE A 355 9.64 21.87 -16.21
C ILE A 355 10.61 21.05 -17.06
N ALA A 356 11.49 20.31 -16.39
CA ALA A 356 12.51 19.46 -16.99
C ALA A 356 11.98 18.10 -17.44
N ALA A 357 11.01 17.54 -16.70
CA ALA A 357 10.42 16.24 -17.02
C ALA A 357 9.00 16.13 -16.45
N VAL A 358 8.16 15.40 -17.18
CA VAL A 358 6.86 14.90 -16.71
C VAL A 358 6.89 13.39 -16.80
N ASN A 359 6.53 12.70 -15.72
CA ASN A 359 6.36 11.26 -15.71
C ASN A 359 4.88 10.93 -15.68
N ASP A 360 4.44 10.08 -16.59
CA ASP A 360 3.11 9.50 -16.68
C ASP A 360 3.19 8.23 -17.56
N PRO A 361 2.39 7.17 -17.30
CA PRO A 361 2.47 5.93 -18.07
C PRO A 361 2.20 6.09 -19.58
N SER A 362 1.48 7.13 -20.01
CA SER A 362 1.19 7.41 -21.42
C SER A 362 2.39 7.89 -22.23
N ILE A 363 3.38 8.49 -21.56
CA ILE A 363 4.58 9.11 -22.17
C ILE A 363 5.89 8.50 -21.68
N ALA A 364 5.85 7.63 -20.67
CA ALA A 364 7.03 6.94 -20.16
C ALA A 364 7.71 6.10 -21.27
N PRO A 365 9.04 5.90 -21.22
CA PRO A 365 9.73 4.99 -22.16
C PRO A 365 9.14 3.57 -22.17
N THR A 366 8.58 3.13 -21.04
CA THR A 366 7.90 1.84 -20.87
C THR A 366 6.40 1.88 -21.23
N SER A 367 5.90 2.92 -21.91
CA SER A 367 4.47 3.06 -22.24
C SER A 367 3.93 1.86 -23.03
N ALA A 368 4.75 1.26 -23.90
CA ALA A 368 4.38 0.04 -24.62
C ALA A 368 4.14 -1.15 -23.67
N LEU A 369 4.93 -1.27 -22.59
CA LEU A 369 4.75 -2.32 -21.57
C LEU A 369 3.46 -2.10 -20.78
N TYR A 370 3.17 -0.85 -20.38
CA TYR A 370 1.89 -0.52 -19.75
C TYR A 370 0.70 -0.87 -20.65
N LYS A 371 0.76 -0.45 -21.93
CA LYS A 371 -0.29 -0.71 -22.93
C LYS A 371 -0.52 -2.21 -23.14
N SER A 372 0.53 -3.04 -23.06
CA SER A 372 0.41 -4.48 -23.26
C SER A 372 -0.49 -5.18 -22.23
N VAL A 373 -0.70 -4.55 -21.07
CA VAL A 373 -1.55 -5.04 -19.98
C VAL A 373 -2.71 -4.07 -19.69
N MET A 374 -2.95 -3.09 -20.54
CA MET A 374 -4.06 -2.14 -20.38
C MET A 374 -5.36 -2.79 -20.83
N ARG A 375 -6.43 -2.62 -20.06
CA ARG A 375 -7.77 -3.06 -20.44
C ARG A 375 -8.28 -2.30 -21.65
N LYS A 376 -9.19 -2.91 -22.41
CA LYS A 376 -9.84 -2.32 -23.59
C LYS A 376 -10.47 -0.95 -23.30
N ASP A 377 -11.13 -0.81 -22.15
CA ASP A 377 -11.75 0.43 -21.67
C ASP A 377 -10.92 1.12 -20.57
N GLY A 378 -9.65 0.74 -20.43
CA GLY A 378 -8.71 1.27 -19.44
C GLY A 378 -8.09 2.61 -19.86
N GLY A 379 -7.34 3.22 -18.95
CA GLY A 379 -6.53 4.41 -19.21
C GLY A 379 -5.26 4.42 -18.35
N TYR A 380 -4.49 5.50 -18.38
CA TYR A 380 -3.18 5.58 -17.73
C TYR A 380 -3.22 5.93 -16.23
N GLY A 381 -4.42 6.06 -15.66
CA GLY A 381 -4.63 6.46 -14.27
C GLY A 381 -4.64 7.97 -14.08
N ASN A 382 -4.50 8.38 -12.82
CA ASN A 382 -4.66 9.77 -12.38
C ASN A 382 -3.46 10.31 -11.60
N VAL A 383 -2.32 9.62 -11.66
CA VAL A 383 -1.11 9.98 -10.96
C VAL A 383 -0.06 10.37 -11.98
N LEU A 384 0.49 11.58 -11.84
CA LEU A 384 1.62 12.07 -12.63
C LEU A 384 2.67 12.67 -11.70
N SER A 385 3.88 12.87 -12.19
CA SER A 385 4.89 13.65 -11.47
C SER A 385 5.64 14.61 -12.37
N ILE A 386 6.05 15.74 -11.81
CA ILE A 386 6.78 16.78 -12.52
C ILE A 386 8.09 17.08 -11.82
N VAL A 387 9.13 17.37 -12.61
CA VAL A 387 10.47 17.75 -12.18
C VAL A 387 10.79 19.09 -12.81
N PHE A 388 11.22 20.06 -12.01
CA PHE A 388 11.66 21.37 -12.51
C PHE A 388 13.16 21.37 -12.81
N HIS A 389 13.64 22.33 -13.61
CA HIS A 389 15.08 22.54 -13.77
C HIS A 389 15.73 23.08 -12.49
N ASP A 390 15.05 23.98 -11.78
CA ASP A 390 15.54 24.61 -10.54
C ASP A 390 14.69 24.19 -9.31
N PRO A 391 15.32 23.75 -8.20
CA PRO A 391 14.60 23.35 -7.00
C PRO A 391 13.80 24.46 -6.29
N ARG A 392 14.23 25.73 -6.38
CA ARG A 392 13.50 26.87 -5.78
C ARG A 392 12.22 27.13 -6.57
N THR A 393 12.27 26.94 -7.88
CA THR A 393 11.08 27.03 -8.74
C THR A 393 10.07 25.93 -8.45
N ALA A 394 10.53 24.69 -8.22
CA ALA A 394 9.64 23.62 -7.76
C ALA A 394 8.97 23.97 -6.43
N GLU A 395 9.74 24.48 -5.47
CA GLU A 395 9.21 24.90 -4.17
C GLU A 395 8.17 26.04 -4.31
N HIS A 396 8.48 27.06 -5.12
CA HIS A 396 7.54 28.13 -5.43
C HIS A 396 6.27 27.59 -6.07
N CYS A 397 6.38 26.79 -7.13
CA CYS A 397 5.25 26.16 -7.81
C CYS A 397 4.40 25.34 -6.83
N TYR A 398 5.02 24.53 -5.97
CA TYR A 398 4.30 23.74 -4.98
C TYR A 398 3.50 24.62 -4.02
N ASN A 399 4.08 25.72 -3.54
CA ASN A 399 3.44 26.64 -2.61
C ASN A 399 2.26 27.39 -3.24
N VAL A 400 2.38 27.82 -4.50
CA VAL A 400 1.31 28.56 -5.20
C VAL A 400 0.26 27.66 -5.86
N PHE A 401 0.55 26.37 -6.07
CA PHE A 401 -0.38 25.45 -6.71
C PHE A 401 -1.55 25.15 -5.77
N ASN A 402 -2.70 25.79 -6.01
CA ASN A 402 -3.85 25.78 -5.10
C ASN A 402 -4.69 24.49 -5.20
N VAL A 403 -4.11 23.38 -4.74
CA VAL A 403 -4.74 22.06 -4.60
C VAL A 403 -4.47 21.54 -3.19
N CYS A 404 -5.18 20.49 -2.76
CA CYS A 404 -4.93 19.88 -1.46
C CYS A 404 -3.49 19.34 -1.36
N LYS A 405 -2.89 19.45 -0.18
CA LYS A 405 -1.53 19.01 0.09
C LYS A 405 -1.56 17.76 0.97
N GLY A 406 -0.97 16.68 0.50
CA GLY A 406 -1.04 15.41 1.24
C GLY A 406 -0.19 14.30 0.65
N SER A 407 0.28 13.39 1.51
CA SER A 407 1.22 12.32 1.14
C SER A 407 0.60 11.12 0.44
N SER A 408 -0.74 11.02 0.41
CA SER A 408 -1.46 9.96 -0.31
C SER A 408 -1.70 10.33 -1.78
N PHE A 409 -2.47 9.49 -2.47
CA PHE A 409 -2.99 9.68 -3.83
C PHE A 409 -4.27 8.85 -3.99
N GLY A 410 -4.94 9.01 -5.14
CA GLY A 410 -6.18 8.31 -5.47
C GLY A 410 -7.41 8.86 -4.77
N ALA A 411 -7.33 10.04 -4.15
CA ALA A 411 -8.47 10.70 -3.52
C ALA A 411 -9.46 11.25 -4.57
N ASN A 412 -10.70 11.51 -4.14
CA ASN A 412 -11.74 12.12 -4.97
C ASN A 412 -11.43 13.58 -5.37
N PHE A 413 -10.38 14.18 -4.81
CA PHE A 413 -9.92 15.53 -5.05
C PHE A 413 -8.42 15.55 -5.34
N THR A 414 -7.96 16.60 -6.01
CA THR A 414 -6.59 16.73 -6.47
C THR A 414 -5.63 16.96 -5.30
N LEU A 415 -4.57 16.15 -5.25
CA LEU A 415 -3.53 16.18 -4.22
C LEU A 415 -2.16 16.42 -4.84
N ALA A 416 -1.34 17.25 -4.18
CA ALA A 416 0.07 17.41 -4.52
C ALA A 416 0.98 17.17 -3.31
N ILE A 417 2.17 16.63 -3.56
CA ILE A 417 3.24 16.43 -2.56
C ILE A 417 4.63 16.62 -3.20
N PRO A 418 5.57 17.34 -2.55
CA PRO A 418 6.98 17.27 -2.88
C PRO A 418 7.53 15.92 -2.39
N TYR A 419 7.40 14.90 -3.24
CA TYR A 419 7.43 13.49 -2.85
C TYR A 419 8.71 13.13 -2.09
N VAL A 420 9.89 13.42 -2.64
CA VAL A 420 11.15 13.08 -1.98
C VAL A 420 11.34 13.84 -0.67
N ARG A 421 10.96 15.13 -0.62
CA ARG A 421 11.11 15.96 0.59
C ARG A 421 10.23 15.49 1.75
N LEU A 422 9.06 14.89 1.49
CA LEU A 422 8.14 14.49 2.56
C LEU A 422 8.05 12.97 2.74
N ALA A 423 7.93 12.20 1.66
CA ALA A 423 7.81 10.73 1.71
C ALA A 423 9.18 10.04 1.86
N ASN A 424 10.28 10.67 1.42
CA ASN A 424 11.63 10.13 1.56
C ASN A 424 12.56 11.06 2.34
N TYR A 425 12.03 11.82 3.32
CA TYR A 425 12.76 12.87 4.04
C TYR A 425 14.13 12.40 4.59
N TRP A 426 14.21 11.19 5.14
CA TRP A 426 15.44 10.62 5.70
C TRP A 426 16.40 10.01 4.65
N ASN A 427 15.96 9.87 3.40
CA ASN A 427 16.67 9.19 2.31
C ASN A 427 16.86 10.07 1.07
N GLN A 428 16.68 11.38 1.17
CA GLN A 428 16.70 12.32 0.02
C GLN A 428 17.97 12.22 -0.83
N ASP A 429 19.14 12.09 -0.19
CA ASP A 429 20.42 11.97 -0.89
C ASP A 429 20.56 10.64 -1.63
N LYS A 430 19.94 9.57 -1.11
CA LYS A 430 20.02 8.23 -1.67
C LYS A 430 19.11 8.07 -2.89
N VAL A 431 17.88 8.58 -2.82
CA VAL A 431 16.90 8.43 -3.91
C VAL A 431 17.31 9.21 -5.16
N ALA A 432 17.96 10.37 -5.01
CA ALA A 432 18.48 11.14 -6.13
C ALA A 432 19.54 10.38 -6.94
N LYS A 433 20.38 9.57 -6.30
CA LYS A 433 21.39 8.71 -6.98
C LYS A 433 20.76 7.60 -7.82
N HIS A 434 19.47 7.33 -7.62
CA HIS A 434 18.73 6.30 -8.34
C HIS A 434 17.70 6.90 -9.31
N GLY A 435 17.89 8.16 -9.73
CA GLY A 435 17.06 8.78 -10.76
C GLY A 435 15.73 9.36 -10.26
N VAL A 436 15.56 9.54 -8.95
CA VAL A 436 14.39 10.23 -8.37
C VAL A 436 14.80 11.61 -7.83
N PRO A 437 14.56 12.71 -8.59
CA PRO A 437 15.01 14.05 -8.21
C PRO A 437 14.41 14.52 -6.88
N ARG A 438 15.21 15.26 -6.08
CA ARG A 438 14.79 15.70 -4.74
C ARG A 438 13.57 16.61 -4.72
N HIS A 439 13.37 17.35 -5.80
CA HIS A 439 12.32 18.36 -5.96
C HIS A 439 11.20 17.89 -6.90
N ILE A 440 11.07 16.56 -7.08
CA ILE A 440 9.93 15.99 -7.79
C ILE A 440 8.62 16.25 -7.03
N ILE A 441 7.60 16.70 -7.74
CA ILE A 441 6.25 16.90 -7.21
C ILE A 441 5.36 15.82 -7.80
N ARG A 442 4.74 15.00 -6.94
CA ARG A 442 3.66 14.09 -7.36
C ARG A 442 2.34 14.83 -7.32
N ILE A 443 1.53 14.64 -8.35
CA ILE A 443 0.16 15.14 -8.43
C ILE A 443 -0.75 13.92 -8.64
N SER A 444 -1.80 13.81 -7.83
CA SER A 444 -2.90 12.88 -8.01
C SER A 444 -4.12 13.69 -8.39
N VAL A 445 -4.58 13.56 -9.62
CA VAL A 445 -5.71 14.32 -10.18
C VAL A 445 -7.02 13.73 -9.67
N GLY A 446 -7.91 14.59 -9.19
CA GLY A 446 -9.20 14.21 -8.63
C GLY A 446 -10.38 14.29 -9.62
N LEU A 447 -11.58 14.36 -9.05
CA LEU A 447 -12.86 14.42 -9.77
C LEU A 447 -13.34 15.84 -10.03
N GLU A 448 -12.53 16.86 -9.73
CA GLU A 448 -12.91 18.24 -10.06
C GLU A 448 -13.08 18.41 -11.58
N ASP A 449 -13.81 19.44 -12.00
CA ASP A 449 -13.96 19.77 -13.41
C ASP A 449 -12.59 19.98 -14.06
N THR A 450 -12.34 19.29 -15.18
CA THR A 450 -11.02 19.30 -15.84
C THR A 450 -10.54 20.72 -16.13
N ARG A 451 -11.45 21.62 -16.54
CA ARG A 451 -11.10 23.01 -16.85
C ARG A 451 -10.65 23.74 -15.60
N GLN A 452 -11.32 23.51 -14.47
CA GLN A 452 -10.92 24.11 -13.18
C GLN A 452 -9.54 23.64 -12.73
N ILE A 453 -9.22 22.35 -12.89
CA ILE A 453 -7.92 21.80 -12.55
C ILE A 453 -6.83 22.43 -13.45
N VAL A 454 -7.08 22.47 -14.76
CA VAL A 454 -6.15 23.07 -15.75
C VAL A 454 -5.95 24.56 -15.47
N GLU A 455 -7.01 25.33 -15.21
CA GLU A 455 -6.89 26.76 -14.87
C GLU A 455 -6.17 26.98 -13.53
N THR A 456 -6.28 26.05 -12.59
CA THR A 456 -5.50 26.08 -11.34
C THR A 456 -4.02 25.84 -11.60
N ALA A 457 -3.67 24.88 -12.47
CA ALA A 457 -2.30 24.64 -12.88
C ALA A 457 -1.72 25.83 -13.68
N LYS A 458 -2.47 26.40 -14.64
CA LYS A 458 -2.06 27.59 -15.40
C LYS A 458 -1.76 28.79 -14.50
N ARG A 459 -2.59 29.05 -13.48
CA ARG A 459 -2.34 30.12 -12.51
C ARG A 459 -1.04 29.89 -11.73
N ALA A 460 -0.75 28.64 -11.35
CA ALA A 460 0.51 28.29 -10.70
C ALA A 460 1.71 28.52 -11.62
N LEU A 461 1.62 28.06 -12.88
CA LEU A 461 2.66 28.22 -13.89
C LEU A 461 2.91 29.69 -14.26
N LYS A 462 1.87 30.51 -14.38
CA LYS A 462 2.03 31.97 -14.54
C LYS A 462 2.83 32.59 -13.40
N SER A 463 2.56 32.17 -12.16
CA SER A 463 3.34 32.64 -11.01
C SER A 463 4.78 32.12 -11.01
N VAL A 464 5.03 30.95 -11.62
CA VAL A 464 6.38 30.42 -11.88
C VAL A 464 7.12 31.29 -12.90
N ASP A 465 6.49 31.72 -13.99
CA ASP A 465 7.11 32.63 -14.97
C ASP A 465 7.54 33.95 -14.32
N GLU A 466 6.64 34.54 -13.50
CA GLU A 466 6.94 35.76 -12.75
C GLU A 466 8.09 35.57 -11.72
N PHE A 467 8.22 34.37 -11.17
CA PHE A 467 9.29 34.03 -10.23
C PHE A 467 10.64 33.86 -10.94
N GLU A 468 10.70 33.13 -12.06
CA GLU A 468 11.92 32.95 -12.85
C GLU A 468 12.42 34.30 -13.41
N MET A 469 11.52 35.16 -13.90
CA MET A 469 11.89 36.52 -14.34
C MET A 469 12.57 37.36 -13.25
N LYS A 470 12.13 37.22 -11.99
CA LYS A 470 12.72 37.95 -10.85
C LYS A 470 14.03 37.35 -10.36
N LYS A 471 14.23 36.06 -10.61
CA LYS A 471 15.45 35.33 -10.26
C LYS A 471 16.60 35.67 -11.22
N ASP A 472 16.30 36.02 -12.47
CA ASP A 472 17.32 36.49 -13.41
C ASP A 472 17.76 37.95 -13.16
N LEU A 473 17.01 38.69 -12.31
CA LEU A 473 17.27 40.09 -11.96
C LEU A 473 18.06 40.27 -10.66
N ASN A 474 18.23 39.22 -9.85
CA ASN A 474 18.92 39.22 -8.56
C ASN A 474 20.00 38.14 -8.52
#